data_AF-A0A7X7VHA6-F1
#
_entry.id   AF-A0A7X7VHA6-F1
#
_cell.length_a   1.000
_cell.length_b   1.000
_cell.length_c   1.000
_cell.angle_alpha   90.00
_cell.angle_beta   90.00
_cell.angle_gamma   90.00
#
_symmetry.space_group_name_H-M   'P 1'
#
loop_
_entity.id
_entity.type
_entity.pdbx_description
1 polymer ?
#
loop_
_entity_poly.entity_id
_entity_poly.type
_entity_poly.pdbx_seq_one_letter_code
_entity_poly.pdbx_strand_id
1 'polypeptide(L)'
;MSEIAAQPGDVIDFSQAEMPVKIEDRSFDSKMVPQLVAYLKDIRDNSLDYVVPGPKLEVKPVGASAWELWIDGPEGMKIFRPTNWAQGQTVGKTPLPKKYHDTLLNAGKAELATINLNEWLREQDKVMVRTVGDKFRAMVSDRYRAFDNLDLFAQTAKAVENVNQSRQSINQDYQPVQFWKADATETTLFVSILDKGQEYDIGKGDKFNVMLTVKNSEVGKSSMSIEPSFFRGMCLNLYSREPALRKIHSGEKLDSGIFSADTRQAQRDLWQKEVR
;
A
#
# COMPACT_ATOMS: atom_id res chain seq x y z
N MET A 1 37.89 -6.40 0.34
CA MET A 1 38.19 -7.65 1.07
C MET A 1 37.50 -7.52 2.42
N SER A 2 36.42 -8.20 2.74
CA SER A 2 35.88 -9.49 2.28
C SER A 2 34.36 -9.41 2.12
N GLU A 3 33.85 -9.96 1.02
CA GLU A 3 32.43 -10.26 0.82
C GLU A 3 31.98 -11.26 1.89
N ILE A 4 30.95 -10.92 2.65
CA ILE A 4 30.24 -11.90 3.49
C ILE A 4 29.08 -12.40 2.64
N ALA A 5 29.35 -13.45 1.86
CA ALA A 5 28.32 -14.27 1.26
C ALA A 5 27.63 -15.04 2.39
N ALA A 6 26.34 -14.77 2.63
CA ALA A 6 25.53 -15.55 3.55
C ALA A 6 25.45 -17.01 3.02
N GLN A 7 25.80 -17.99 3.85
CA GLN A 7 25.70 -19.41 3.50
C GLN A 7 24.31 -19.98 3.83
N PRO A 8 23.85 -21.02 3.11
CA PRO A 8 22.54 -21.61 3.36
C PRO A 8 22.56 -22.40 4.68
N GLY A 9 21.73 -22.00 5.64
CA GLY A 9 21.55 -22.75 6.89
C GLY A 9 21.69 -21.93 8.19
N ASP A 10 22.02 -20.65 8.13
CA ASP A 10 22.02 -19.80 9.32
C ASP A 10 20.57 -19.56 9.77
N VAL A 11 20.25 -20.02 10.98
CA VAL A 11 18.99 -19.73 11.68
C VAL A 11 19.01 -18.26 12.07
N ILE A 12 18.57 -17.41 11.15
CA ILE A 12 18.26 -16.02 11.46
C ILE A 12 17.03 -16.05 12.36
N ASP A 13 17.10 -15.39 13.52
CA ASP A 13 15.93 -15.17 14.38
C ASP A 13 14.95 -14.21 13.67
N PHE A 14 13.98 -14.80 12.97
CA PHE A 14 13.01 -14.07 12.13
C PHE A 14 11.93 -13.33 12.95
N SER A 15 11.92 -13.42 14.27
CA SER A 15 11.03 -12.62 15.12
C SER A 15 11.43 -11.14 15.18
N GLN A 16 12.65 -10.82 14.75
CA GLN A 16 13.27 -9.49 14.75
C GLN A 16 13.32 -8.83 13.36
N ALA A 17 12.79 -9.48 12.32
CA ALA A 17 12.68 -8.88 10.98
C ALA A 17 11.55 -7.83 10.94
N GLU A 18 11.70 -6.79 11.76
CA GLU A 18 10.81 -5.63 11.75
C GLU A 18 10.85 -5.02 10.34
N MET A 19 9.69 -4.58 9.86
CA MET A 19 9.69 -3.52 8.85
C MET A 19 10.58 -2.40 9.38
N PRO A 20 11.44 -1.76 8.57
CA PRO A 20 12.31 -0.69 9.06
C PRO A 20 11.52 0.44 9.74
N VAL A 21 10.20 0.46 9.60
CA VAL A 21 9.31 1.24 10.44
C VAL A 21 8.06 0.42 10.83
N LYS A 22 7.95 -0.01 12.10
CA LYS A 22 6.64 -0.23 12.75
C LYS A 22 6.02 1.15 12.99
N ILE A 23 5.09 1.55 12.13
CA ILE A 23 4.32 2.78 12.33
C ILE A 23 3.04 2.35 13.06
N GLU A 24 3.07 2.35 14.38
CA GLU A 24 1.85 2.25 15.19
C GLU A 24 1.02 3.52 14.98
N ASP A 25 -0.20 3.35 14.46
CA ASP A 25 -1.30 4.31 14.30
C ASP A 25 -0.96 5.74 14.74
N ARG A 26 -0.33 6.52 13.84
CA ARG A 26 0.13 7.87 14.22
C ARG A 26 -1.00 8.89 14.10
N SER A 27 -1.24 9.65 15.17
CA SER A 27 -1.84 10.97 15.08
C SER A 27 -0.89 11.89 14.30
N PHE A 28 -1.41 12.70 13.37
CA PHE A 28 -0.57 13.55 12.54
C PHE A 28 -0.03 14.75 13.32
N ASP A 29 1.27 14.76 13.56
CA ASP A 29 2.04 15.93 13.97
C ASP A 29 2.79 16.44 12.72
N SER A 30 2.81 17.76 12.50
CA SER A 30 3.53 18.38 11.38
C SER A 30 5.02 17.99 11.34
N LYS A 31 5.61 17.66 12.50
CA LYS A 31 6.98 17.11 12.63
C LYS A 31 7.14 15.72 12.03
N MET A 32 6.05 14.99 11.80
CA MET A 32 6.04 13.62 11.28
C MET A 32 5.91 13.56 9.77
N VAL A 33 5.60 14.69 9.11
CA VAL A 33 5.53 14.79 7.64
C VAL A 33 6.82 14.34 6.96
N PRO A 34 8.03 14.77 7.41
CA PRO A 34 9.27 14.30 6.79
C PRO A 34 9.45 12.78 6.89
N GLN A 35 9.03 12.16 8.00
CA GLN A 35 9.12 10.71 8.20
C GLN A 35 8.15 9.96 7.27
N LEU A 36 6.91 10.45 7.15
CA LEU A 36 5.93 9.89 6.22
C LEU A 36 6.43 9.99 4.77
N VAL A 37 6.93 11.16 4.37
CA VAL A 37 7.47 11.38 3.02
C VAL A 37 8.68 10.47 2.77
N ALA A 38 9.60 10.35 3.73
CA ALA A 38 10.74 9.45 3.61
C ALA A 38 10.31 7.99 3.46
N TYR A 39 9.33 7.55 4.25
CA TYR A 39 8.77 6.20 4.17
C TYR A 39 8.11 5.91 2.82
N LEU A 40 7.24 6.80 2.33
CA LEU A 40 6.59 6.64 1.04
C LEU A 40 7.61 6.69 -0.12
N LYS A 41 8.65 7.52 0.02
CA LYS A 41 9.75 7.60 -0.95
C LYS A 41 10.56 6.31 -0.99
N ASP A 42 10.90 5.74 0.17
CA ASP A 42 11.60 4.45 0.25
C ASP A 42 10.82 3.34 -0.48
N ILE A 43 9.50 3.26 -0.23
CA ILE A 43 8.62 2.33 -0.94
C ILE A 43 8.69 2.57 -2.45
N ARG A 44 8.54 3.82 -2.91
CA ARG A 44 8.51 4.14 -4.33
C ARG A 44 9.81 3.77 -5.02
N ASP A 45 10.93 4.17 -4.43
CA ASP A 45 12.25 4.09 -5.02
C ASP A 45 12.79 2.65 -5.01
N ASN A 46 12.43 1.84 -4.00
CA ASN A 46 12.85 0.44 -3.86
C ASN A 46 11.81 -0.59 -4.34
N SER A 47 10.71 -0.15 -4.96
CA SER A 47 9.70 -1.07 -5.51
C SER A 47 10.08 -1.65 -6.87
N LEU A 48 9.83 -2.95 -7.07
CA LEU A 48 9.87 -3.60 -8.38
C LEU A 48 8.58 -4.40 -8.61
N ASP A 49 8.08 -4.39 -9.84
CA ASP A 49 6.88 -5.14 -10.22
C ASP A 49 7.29 -6.27 -11.18
N TYR A 50 7.14 -7.53 -10.73
CA TYR A 50 7.40 -8.73 -11.51
C TYR A 50 6.09 -9.27 -12.10
N VAL A 51 5.96 -9.29 -13.42
CA VAL A 51 4.82 -9.89 -14.11
C VAL A 51 5.23 -11.26 -14.62
N VAL A 52 4.74 -12.31 -13.98
CA VAL A 52 5.13 -13.70 -14.27
C VAL A 52 3.92 -14.64 -14.23
N PRO A 53 3.92 -15.71 -15.02
CA PRO A 53 2.90 -16.75 -14.93
C PRO A 53 3.13 -17.64 -13.70
N GLY A 54 2.07 -18.31 -13.26
CA GLY A 54 2.07 -19.23 -12.12
C GLY A 54 3.23 -20.23 -12.04
N PRO A 55 3.60 -20.94 -13.13
CA PRO A 55 4.70 -21.89 -13.14
C PRO A 55 6.09 -21.30 -12.81
N LYS A 56 6.25 -19.98 -12.86
CA LYS A 56 7.49 -19.28 -12.49
C LYS A 56 7.50 -18.80 -11.04
N LEU A 57 6.45 -19.12 -10.29
CA LEU A 57 6.34 -18.83 -8.87
C LEU A 57 6.46 -20.13 -8.08
N GLU A 58 7.27 -20.10 -7.04
CA GLU A 58 7.41 -21.21 -6.10
C GLU A 58 7.49 -20.66 -4.69
N VAL A 59 6.64 -21.14 -3.78
CA VAL A 59 6.80 -20.87 -2.35
C VAL A 59 7.63 -21.97 -1.70
N LYS A 60 8.61 -21.59 -0.88
CA LYS A 60 9.45 -22.56 -0.14
C LYS A 60 9.40 -22.30 1.35
N PRO A 61 9.34 -23.36 2.18
CA PRO A 61 9.24 -23.19 3.62
C PRO A 61 10.54 -22.61 4.16
N VAL A 62 10.42 -21.74 5.15
CA VAL A 62 11.52 -21.19 5.93
C VAL A 62 11.22 -21.46 7.39
N GLY A 63 11.97 -22.37 7.99
CA GLY A 63 11.65 -22.90 9.32
C GLY A 63 10.31 -23.64 9.34
N ALA A 64 9.68 -23.68 10.52
CA ALA A 64 8.46 -24.48 10.73
C ALA A 64 7.17 -23.75 10.33
N SER A 65 7.14 -22.41 10.31
CA SER A 65 5.90 -21.63 10.30
C SER A 65 5.84 -20.51 9.25
N ALA A 66 6.84 -20.38 8.38
CA ALA A 66 6.90 -19.34 7.36
C ALA A 66 7.29 -19.91 6.00
N TRP A 67 7.14 -19.10 4.95
CA TRP A 67 7.64 -19.40 3.62
C TRP A 67 8.10 -18.14 2.90
N GLU A 68 8.99 -18.30 1.94
CA GLU A 68 9.47 -17.26 1.02
C GLU A 68 8.95 -17.52 -0.39
N LEU A 69 8.73 -16.45 -1.15
CA LEU A 69 8.35 -16.52 -2.56
C LEU A 69 9.60 -16.48 -3.42
N TRP A 70 9.75 -17.50 -4.26
CA TRP A 70 10.79 -17.61 -5.25
C TRP A 70 10.19 -17.31 -6.63
N ILE A 71 10.87 -16.45 -7.39
CA ILE A 71 10.42 -15.97 -8.70
C ILE A 71 11.52 -16.26 -9.71
N ASP A 72 11.19 -17.07 -10.71
CA ASP A 72 12.06 -17.30 -11.86
C ASP A 72 11.91 -16.14 -12.86
N GLY A 73 12.78 -15.14 -12.72
CA GLY A 73 12.79 -13.93 -13.54
C GLY A 73 13.81 -13.99 -14.69
N PRO A 74 13.78 -13.01 -15.61
CA PRO A 74 14.83 -12.84 -16.63
C PRO A 74 16.24 -12.68 -16.05
N GLU A 75 16.33 -12.17 -14.81
CA GLU A 75 17.56 -11.98 -14.04
C GLU A 75 17.95 -13.21 -13.20
N GLY A 76 17.29 -14.34 -13.41
CA GLY A 76 17.43 -15.56 -12.62
C GLY A 76 16.46 -15.62 -11.44
N MET A 77 16.73 -16.55 -10.53
CA MET A 77 15.87 -16.82 -9.38
C MET A 77 16.03 -15.73 -8.31
N LYS A 78 14.93 -15.10 -7.92
CA LYS A 78 14.86 -14.11 -6.84
C LYS A 78 14.01 -14.63 -5.69
N ILE A 79 14.38 -14.26 -4.47
CA ILE A 79 13.74 -14.72 -3.25
C ILE A 79 13.21 -13.50 -2.51
N PHE A 80 11.95 -13.55 -2.10
CA PHE A 80 11.28 -12.47 -1.39
C PHE A 80 10.50 -13.00 -0.19
N ARG A 81 10.57 -12.27 0.92
CA ARG A 81 9.78 -12.56 2.11
C ARG A 81 8.38 -11.96 1.97
N PRO A 82 7.30 -12.74 2.10
CA PRO A 82 5.96 -12.19 2.05
C PRO A 82 5.71 -11.28 3.25
N THR A 83 5.01 -10.18 3.03
CA THR A 83 4.32 -9.50 4.11
C THR A 83 3.05 -10.26 4.50
N ASN A 84 2.44 -9.93 5.65
CA ASN A 84 1.20 -10.59 6.12
C ASN A 84 0.06 -10.43 5.11
N TRP A 85 -0.05 -9.24 4.50
CA TRP A 85 -1.00 -8.99 3.43
C TRP A 85 -0.71 -9.84 2.21
N ALA A 86 0.55 -9.86 1.76
CA ALA A 86 0.97 -10.58 0.56
C ALA A 86 0.74 -12.08 0.69
N GLN A 87 1.07 -12.69 1.84
CA GLN A 87 0.77 -14.08 2.15
C GLN A 87 -0.73 -14.39 2.02
N GLY A 88 -1.57 -13.58 2.67
CA GLY A 88 -3.02 -13.75 2.60
C GLY A 88 -3.56 -13.58 1.18
N GLN A 89 -2.99 -12.66 0.41
CA GLN A 89 -3.37 -12.40 -0.97
C GLN A 89 -2.96 -13.55 -1.89
N THR A 90 -1.76 -14.11 -1.74
CA THR A 90 -1.29 -15.28 -2.50
C THR A 90 -2.23 -16.47 -2.30
N VAL A 91 -2.59 -16.78 -1.04
CA VAL A 91 -3.54 -17.87 -0.77
C VAL A 91 -4.92 -17.55 -1.36
N GLY A 92 -5.38 -16.30 -1.24
CA GLY A 92 -6.67 -15.85 -1.79
C GLY A 92 -6.77 -15.86 -3.33
N LYS A 93 -5.65 -15.97 -4.05
CA LYS A 93 -5.64 -16.20 -5.51
C LYS A 93 -5.95 -17.65 -5.88
N THR A 94 -5.88 -18.55 -4.92
CA THR A 94 -6.11 -19.98 -5.11
C THR A 94 -7.45 -20.41 -4.51
N PRO A 95 -7.97 -21.58 -4.90
CA PRO A 95 -9.11 -22.19 -4.22
C PRO A 95 -8.82 -22.62 -2.77
N LEU A 96 -7.56 -22.57 -2.31
CA LEU A 96 -7.16 -23.03 -0.99
C LEU A 96 -7.81 -22.16 0.11
N PRO A 97 -8.52 -22.76 1.08
CA PRO A 97 -9.09 -22.00 2.19
C PRO A 97 -7.98 -21.36 3.04
N LYS A 98 -7.99 -20.02 3.13
CA LYS A 98 -6.99 -19.27 3.91
C LYS A 98 -6.81 -19.78 5.34
N LYS A 99 -7.92 -20.04 6.04
CA LYS A 99 -7.89 -20.56 7.41
C LYS A 99 -7.13 -21.90 7.52
N TYR A 100 -7.25 -22.76 6.52
CA TYR A 100 -6.55 -24.05 6.51
C TYR A 100 -5.05 -23.86 6.33
N HIS A 101 -4.65 -23.04 5.36
CA HIS A 101 -3.24 -22.68 5.16
C HIS A 101 -2.62 -22.06 6.43
N ASP A 102 -3.30 -21.08 7.04
CA ASP A 102 -2.82 -20.43 8.26
C ASP A 102 -2.73 -21.42 9.45
N THR A 103 -3.66 -22.39 9.52
CA THR A 103 -3.61 -23.46 10.53
C THR A 103 -2.37 -24.35 10.35
N LEU A 104 -2.00 -24.67 9.11
CA LEU A 104 -0.79 -25.46 8.84
C LEU A 104 0.47 -24.72 9.29
N LEU A 105 0.59 -23.42 8.97
CA LEU A 105 1.73 -22.61 9.38
C LEU A 105 1.84 -22.49 10.90
N ASN A 106 0.73 -22.20 11.59
CA ASN A 106 0.70 -22.09 13.05
C ASN A 106 1.01 -23.41 13.75
N ALA A 107 0.72 -24.55 13.10
CA ALA A 107 1.03 -25.88 13.62
C ALA A 107 2.47 -26.35 13.30
N GLY A 108 3.33 -25.50 12.73
CA GLY A 108 4.70 -25.86 12.38
C GLY A 108 4.80 -26.75 11.12
N LYS A 109 3.77 -26.75 10.26
CA LYS A 109 3.67 -27.58 9.05
C LYS A 109 3.88 -26.77 7.77
N ALA A 110 4.88 -25.88 7.75
CA ALA A 110 5.16 -25.03 6.60
C ALA A 110 5.43 -25.81 5.31
N GLU A 111 6.13 -26.94 5.37
CA GLU A 111 6.38 -27.79 4.21
C GLU A 111 5.08 -28.19 3.50
N LEU A 112 4.12 -28.74 4.24
CA LEU A 112 2.82 -29.12 3.70
C LEU A 112 2.02 -27.90 3.19
N ALA A 113 2.10 -26.76 3.90
CA ALA A 113 1.44 -25.53 3.47
C ALA A 113 1.96 -25.07 2.09
N THR A 114 3.28 -25.12 1.89
CA THR A 114 3.92 -24.70 0.63
C THR A 114 3.66 -25.67 -0.52
N ILE A 115 3.69 -26.99 -0.28
CA ILE A 115 3.33 -27.99 -1.29
C ILE A 115 1.91 -27.73 -1.80
N ASN A 116 0.94 -27.62 -0.90
CA ASN A 116 -0.45 -27.39 -1.27
C ASN A 116 -0.63 -26.08 -2.04
N LEU A 117 0.06 -25.01 -1.63
CA LEU A 117 -0.04 -23.71 -2.29
C LEU A 117 0.61 -23.74 -3.68
N ASN A 118 1.75 -24.40 -3.84
CA ASN A 118 2.47 -24.52 -5.11
C ASN A 118 1.66 -25.23 -6.19
N GLU A 119 0.92 -26.29 -5.85
CA GLU A 119 0.06 -26.99 -6.82
C GLU A 119 -0.95 -26.03 -7.47
N TRP A 120 -1.59 -25.18 -6.67
CA TRP A 120 -2.52 -24.18 -7.19
C TRP A 120 -1.84 -22.99 -7.86
N LEU A 121 -0.64 -22.59 -7.42
CA LEU A 121 0.10 -21.50 -8.04
C LEU A 121 0.54 -21.85 -9.46
N ARG A 122 0.91 -23.09 -9.74
CA ARG A 122 1.30 -23.53 -11.09
C ARG A 122 0.19 -23.36 -12.13
N GLU A 123 -1.07 -23.45 -11.70
CA GLU A 123 -2.24 -23.25 -12.56
C GLU A 123 -2.63 -21.78 -12.73
N GLN A 124 -2.01 -20.86 -11.99
CA GLN A 124 -2.33 -19.44 -12.10
C GLN A 124 -1.88 -18.88 -13.44
N ASP A 125 -2.75 -18.06 -14.02
CA ASP A 125 -2.42 -17.15 -15.11
C ASP A 125 -1.32 -16.15 -14.67
N LYS A 126 -1.01 -15.20 -15.56
CA LYS A 126 -0.10 -14.10 -15.23
C LYS A 126 -0.62 -13.29 -14.04
N VAL A 127 0.25 -13.14 -13.05
CA VAL A 127 0.06 -12.23 -11.92
C VAL A 127 1.18 -11.20 -11.89
N MET A 128 0.91 -10.08 -11.25
CA MET A 128 1.92 -9.09 -10.90
C MET A 128 2.27 -9.26 -9.41
N VAL A 129 3.54 -9.52 -9.15
CA VAL A 129 4.14 -9.55 -7.82
C VAL A 129 4.85 -8.21 -7.61
N ARG A 130 4.37 -7.42 -6.64
CA ARG A 130 5.00 -6.17 -6.23
C ARG A 130 5.95 -6.45 -5.08
N THR A 131 7.17 -5.94 -5.15
CA THR A 131 8.20 -6.07 -4.12
C THR A 131 8.70 -4.70 -3.67
N VAL A 132 9.31 -4.63 -2.48
CA VAL A 132 10.07 -3.49 -1.96
C VAL A 132 11.30 -4.07 -1.27
N GLY A 133 12.49 -3.80 -1.82
CA GLY A 133 13.72 -4.43 -1.32
C GLY A 133 13.65 -5.97 -1.38
N ASP A 134 13.85 -6.63 -0.23
CA ASP A 134 13.78 -8.09 -0.07
C ASP A 134 12.36 -8.61 0.25
N LYS A 135 11.35 -7.72 0.27
CA LYS A 135 9.98 -8.07 0.66
C LYS A 135 9.05 -8.12 -0.53
N PHE A 136 8.19 -9.12 -0.56
CA PHE A 136 7.06 -9.26 -1.45
C PHE A 136 5.81 -8.70 -0.73
N ARG A 137 5.24 -7.62 -1.26
CA ARG A 137 4.17 -6.85 -0.60
C ARG A 137 2.78 -7.07 -1.18
N ALA A 138 2.67 -7.53 -2.43
CA ALA A 138 1.35 -7.76 -3.05
C ALA A 138 1.42 -8.68 -4.27
N MET A 139 0.47 -9.61 -4.39
CA MET A 139 0.17 -10.38 -5.60
C MET A 139 -1.18 -9.97 -6.18
N VAL A 140 -1.12 -9.20 -7.26
CA VAL A 140 -2.27 -8.58 -7.92
C VAL A 140 -2.39 -9.09 -9.36
N SER A 141 -3.46 -8.72 -10.07
CA SER A 141 -3.62 -9.10 -11.48
C SER A 141 -2.56 -8.46 -12.36
N ASP A 142 -2.28 -9.05 -13.52
CA ASP A 142 -1.42 -8.47 -14.58
C ASP A 142 -1.96 -7.15 -15.17
N ARG A 143 -3.19 -6.75 -14.85
CA ARG A 143 -3.79 -5.45 -15.18
C ARG A 143 -3.70 -4.41 -14.08
N TYR A 144 -3.12 -4.75 -12.93
CA TYR A 144 -3.14 -3.85 -11.79
C TYR A 144 -2.24 -2.63 -12.01
N ARG A 145 -2.77 -1.44 -11.77
CA ARG A 145 -2.03 -0.17 -11.85
C ARG A 145 -2.15 0.56 -10.53
N ALA A 146 -1.11 0.49 -9.70
CA ALA A 146 -1.09 1.16 -8.41
C ALA A 146 -1.13 2.68 -8.58
N PHE A 147 -1.94 3.37 -7.76
CA PHE A 147 -1.75 4.81 -7.54
C PHE A 147 -0.65 4.96 -6.51
N ASP A 148 0.38 5.75 -6.83
CA ASP A 148 1.51 5.97 -5.93
C ASP A 148 1.09 6.87 -4.76
N ASN A 149 1.33 6.40 -3.55
CA ASN A 149 0.97 7.06 -2.30
C ASN A 149 1.75 8.35 -2.08
N LEU A 150 3.01 8.41 -2.50
CA LEU A 150 3.82 9.63 -2.38
C LEU A 150 3.30 10.71 -3.32
N ASP A 151 3.00 10.35 -4.56
CA ASP A 151 2.42 11.28 -5.53
C ASP A 151 1.04 11.76 -5.09
N LEU A 152 0.20 10.86 -4.57
CA LEU A 152 -1.11 11.21 -4.03
C LEU A 152 -1.00 12.18 -2.84
N PHE A 153 -0.07 11.93 -1.92
CA PHE A 153 0.18 12.81 -0.78
C PHE A 153 0.69 14.19 -1.25
N ALA A 154 1.63 14.22 -2.19
CA ALA A 154 2.18 15.47 -2.73
C ALA A 154 1.12 16.30 -3.46
N GLN A 155 0.27 15.67 -4.28
CA GLN A 155 -0.85 16.34 -4.95
C GLN A 155 -1.87 16.88 -3.94
N THR A 156 -2.15 16.11 -2.90
CA THR A 156 -3.04 16.52 -1.80
C THR A 156 -2.47 17.75 -1.08
N ALA A 157 -1.17 17.76 -0.77
CA ALA A 157 -0.50 18.90 -0.13
C ALA A 157 -0.55 20.15 -1.00
N LYS A 158 -0.26 20.01 -2.30
CA LYS A 158 -0.36 21.12 -3.26
C LYS A 158 -1.79 21.67 -3.37
N ALA A 159 -2.80 20.80 -3.36
CA ALA A 159 -4.20 21.22 -3.37
C ALA A 159 -4.57 22.03 -2.12
N VAL A 160 -4.11 21.58 -0.93
CA VAL A 160 -4.31 22.32 0.34
C VAL A 160 -3.63 23.68 0.29
N GLU A 161 -2.39 23.75 -0.19
CA GLU A 161 -1.65 25.02 -0.33
C GLU A 161 -2.40 26.00 -1.25
N ASN A 162 -2.82 25.54 -2.44
CA ASN A 162 -3.58 26.36 -3.38
C ASN A 162 -4.90 26.88 -2.79
N VAL A 163 -5.63 26.02 -2.07
CA VAL A 163 -6.88 26.43 -1.40
C VAL A 163 -6.59 27.48 -0.32
N ASN A 164 -5.54 27.30 0.48
CA ASN A 164 -5.17 28.27 1.51
C ASN A 164 -4.78 29.62 0.90
N GLN A 165 -3.94 29.63 -0.14
CA GLN A 165 -3.56 30.85 -0.86
C GLN A 165 -4.80 31.57 -1.43
N SER A 166 -5.72 30.81 -2.04
CA SER A 166 -6.96 31.37 -2.60
C SER A 166 -7.92 31.90 -1.53
N ARG A 167 -7.99 31.28 -0.35
CA ARG A 167 -8.88 31.74 0.74
C ARG A 167 -8.30 32.95 1.46
N GLN A 168 -7.00 32.95 1.69
CA GLN A 168 -6.28 34.04 2.36
C GLN A 168 -6.18 35.30 1.49
N SER A 169 -6.22 35.18 0.16
CA SER A 169 -6.31 36.34 -0.74
C SER A 169 -7.66 37.06 -0.66
N ILE A 170 -8.72 36.36 -0.23
CA ILE A 170 -10.07 36.92 -0.03
C ILE A 170 -10.24 37.42 1.41
N ASN A 171 -9.79 36.63 2.39
CA ASN A 171 -9.86 36.96 3.80
C ASN A 171 -8.52 36.62 4.49
N GLN A 172 -7.73 37.63 4.83
CA GLN A 172 -6.41 37.45 5.44
C GLN A 172 -6.47 36.73 6.80
N ASP A 173 -7.58 36.84 7.52
CA ASP A 173 -7.79 36.19 8.82
C ASP A 173 -8.34 34.75 8.70
N TYR A 174 -8.45 34.22 7.47
CA TYR A 174 -8.95 32.86 7.23
C TYR A 174 -8.04 31.81 7.90
N GLN A 175 -8.62 31.01 8.79
CA GLN A 175 -7.91 29.88 9.40
C GLN A 175 -7.62 28.83 8.32
N PRO A 176 -6.34 28.48 8.09
CA PRO A 176 -5.97 27.62 6.98
C PRO A 176 -6.54 26.21 7.13
N VAL A 177 -6.82 25.61 5.98
CA VAL A 177 -7.02 24.17 5.83
C VAL A 177 -5.71 23.46 6.22
N GLN A 178 -5.83 22.45 7.07
CA GLN A 178 -4.68 21.76 7.66
C GLN A 178 -4.83 20.25 7.50
N PHE A 179 -3.70 19.56 7.34
CA PHE A 179 -3.66 18.12 7.57
C PHE A 179 -3.99 17.83 9.04
N TRP A 180 -4.89 16.87 9.26
CA TRP A 180 -5.43 16.54 10.58
C TRP A 180 -4.98 15.17 11.08
N LYS A 181 -4.99 14.16 10.20
CA LYS A 181 -4.52 12.81 10.48
C LYS A 181 -3.86 12.24 9.24
N ALA A 182 -2.77 11.51 9.35
CA ALA A 182 -2.24 10.70 8.27
C ALA A 182 -1.69 9.42 8.86
N ASP A 183 -2.03 8.31 8.23
CA ASP A 183 -1.70 6.97 8.69
C ASP A 183 -1.27 6.14 7.49
N ALA A 184 -0.10 5.50 7.59
CA ALA A 184 0.46 4.67 6.55
C ALA A 184 0.70 3.29 7.14
N THR A 185 -0.17 2.36 6.76
CA THR A 185 -0.06 0.95 7.13
C THR A 185 0.57 0.16 6.00
N GLU A 186 0.90 -1.10 6.24
CA GLU A 186 1.33 -2.06 5.22
C GLU A 186 0.41 -2.08 3.98
N THR A 187 -0.89 -1.79 4.17
CA THR A 187 -1.92 -1.98 3.15
C THR A 187 -2.56 -0.71 2.61
N THR A 188 -2.52 0.39 3.36
CA THR A 188 -3.34 1.57 3.08
C THR A 188 -2.65 2.83 3.57
N LEU A 189 -2.63 3.85 2.71
CA LEU A 189 -2.41 5.23 3.11
C LEU A 189 -3.77 5.88 3.37
N PHE A 190 -3.87 6.58 4.50
CA PHE A 190 -5.02 7.35 4.92
C PHE A 190 -4.56 8.77 5.26
N VAL A 191 -5.21 9.79 4.73
CA VAL A 191 -4.89 11.19 5.00
C VAL A 191 -6.18 11.99 5.16
N SER A 192 -6.39 12.56 6.33
CA SER A 192 -7.48 13.46 6.66
C SER A 192 -7.00 14.91 6.67
N ILE A 193 -7.79 15.77 6.07
CA ILE A 193 -7.58 17.21 5.97
C ILE A 193 -8.80 17.89 6.56
N LEU A 194 -8.60 18.86 7.42
CA LEU A 194 -9.65 19.58 8.14
C LEU A 194 -9.62 21.06 7.75
N ASP A 195 -10.78 21.60 7.39
CA ASP A 195 -10.99 23.02 7.19
C ASP A 195 -11.51 23.65 8.47
N LYS A 196 -10.62 24.32 9.22
CA LYS A 196 -10.98 25.04 10.45
C LYS A 196 -11.53 26.45 10.17
N GLY A 197 -11.37 26.97 8.96
CA GLY A 197 -11.87 28.28 8.56
C GLY A 197 -13.36 28.31 8.28
N GLN A 198 -14.00 27.14 8.20
CA GLN A 198 -15.43 27.01 7.98
C GLN A 198 -16.07 26.15 9.06
N GLU A 199 -17.06 26.72 9.75
CA GLU A 199 -17.94 26.03 10.67
C GLU A 199 -19.37 26.05 10.13
N TYR A 200 -20.04 24.90 10.22
CA TYR A 200 -21.43 24.72 9.82
C TYR A 200 -22.24 24.27 11.03
N ASP A 201 -23.38 24.92 11.27
CA ASP A 201 -24.40 24.42 12.20
C ASP A 201 -25.40 23.59 11.40
N ILE A 202 -25.42 22.28 11.65
CA ILE A 202 -26.31 21.32 10.96
C ILE A 202 -27.60 21.10 11.79
N GLY A 203 -27.80 21.87 12.85
CA GLY A 203 -28.98 21.88 13.71
C GLY A 203 -28.63 21.66 15.18
N LYS A 204 -29.46 22.22 16.07
CA LYS A 204 -29.36 22.13 17.55
C LYS A 204 -28.10 22.78 18.18
N GLY A 205 -27.43 23.68 17.48
CA GLY A 205 -26.25 24.39 18.00
C GLY A 205 -24.96 23.56 17.95
N ASP A 206 -24.97 22.44 17.23
CA ASP A 206 -23.79 21.60 17.02
C ASP A 206 -22.98 22.12 15.83
N LYS A 207 -21.73 22.53 16.11
CA LYS A 207 -20.80 23.02 15.09
C LYS A 207 -19.97 21.90 14.50
N PHE A 208 -19.87 21.91 13.18
CA PHE A 208 -19.10 20.95 12.39
C PHE A 208 -18.11 21.66 11.48
N ASN A 209 -16.93 21.07 11.32
CA ASN A 209 -15.97 21.47 10.31
C ASN A 209 -16.03 20.53 9.12
N VAL A 210 -15.66 21.01 7.94
CA VAL A 210 -15.51 20.17 6.75
C VAL A 210 -14.20 19.41 6.85
N MET A 211 -14.27 18.09 6.65
CA MET A 211 -13.11 17.22 6.60
C MET A 211 -13.10 16.43 5.30
N LEU A 212 -11.95 16.34 4.66
CA LEU A 212 -11.72 15.52 3.48
C LEU A 212 -10.78 14.38 3.83
N THR A 213 -11.14 13.16 3.46
CA THR A 213 -10.30 11.98 3.67
C THR A 213 -9.86 11.41 2.34
N VAL A 214 -8.56 11.35 2.12
CA VAL A 214 -7.92 10.69 0.97
C VAL A 214 -7.42 9.32 1.42
N LYS A 215 -7.83 8.27 0.70
CA LYS A 215 -7.41 6.88 0.99
C LYS A 215 -6.87 6.22 -0.27
N ASN A 216 -5.87 5.37 -0.11
CA ASN A 216 -5.31 4.61 -1.23
C ASN A 216 -4.63 3.32 -0.78
N SER A 217 -4.58 2.33 -1.66
CA SER A 217 -3.86 1.07 -1.45
C SER A 217 -3.04 0.72 -2.68
N GLU A 218 -1.73 0.60 -2.51
CA GLU A 218 -0.84 0.13 -3.58
C GLU A 218 -0.80 -1.40 -3.71
N VAL A 219 -1.41 -2.11 -2.76
CA VAL A 219 -1.33 -3.58 -2.63
C VAL A 219 -2.66 -4.29 -2.97
N GLY A 220 -3.62 -3.55 -3.51
CA GLY A 220 -4.90 -4.10 -3.96
C GLY A 220 -5.92 -4.37 -2.85
N LYS A 221 -5.80 -3.72 -1.68
CA LYS A 221 -6.80 -3.83 -0.61
C LYS A 221 -8.05 -2.99 -0.86
N SER A 222 -7.89 -1.82 -1.47
CA SER A 222 -8.97 -0.88 -1.76
C SER A 222 -8.66 -0.06 -3.01
N SER A 223 -9.67 0.60 -3.56
CA SER A 223 -9.49 1.67 -4.56
C SER A 223 -8.93 2.94 -3.93
N MET A 224 -8.43 3.86 -4.75
CA MET A 224 -8.23 5.24 -4.33
C MET A 224 -9.59 5.93 -4.16
N SER A 225 -9.77 6.62 -3.03
CA SER A 225 -10.98 7.38 -2.74
C SER A 225 -10.70 8.73 -2.12
N ILE A 226 -11.59 9.69 -2.41
CA ILE A 226 -11.67 10.98 -1.74
C ILE A 226 -13.07 11.09 -1.13
N GLU A 227 -13.12 11.16 0.19
CA GLU A 227 -14.33 11.06 0.99
C GLU A 227 -14.56 12.38 1.76
N PRO A 228 -15.53 13.21 1.36
CA PRO A 228 -15.92 14.37 2.15
C PRO A 228 -16.73 13.93 3.37
N SER A 229 -16.52 14.64 4.47
CA SER A 229 -17.10 14.32 5.77
C SER A 229 -17.28 15.58 6.62
N PHE A 230 -18.15 15.51 7.62
CA PHE A 230 -18.30 16.52 8.66
C PHE A 230 -17.64 16.02 9.94
N PHE A 231 -16.76 16.83 10.51
CA PHE A 231 -16.03 16.54 11.73
C PHE A 231 -16.64 17.32 12.91
N ARG A 232 -16.99 16.59 13.98
CA ARG A 232 -17.50 17.18 15.23
C ARG A 232 -16.41 17.14 16.30
N GLY A 233 -15.84 18.30 16.61
CA GLY A 233 -14.71 18.42 17.55
C GLY A 233 -14.99 17.89 18.96
N MET A 234 -16.22 18.05 19.48
CA MET A 234 -16.57 17.61 20.84
C MET A 234 -16.58 16.09 21.04
N CYS A 235 -16.71 15.31 19.98
CA CYS A 235 -16.93 13.86 20.09
C CYS A 235 -15.85 13.03 19.37
N LEU A 236 -14.93 13.67 18.63
CA LEU A 236 -14.05 13.03 17.65
C LEU A 236 -14.78 12.15 16.62
N ASN A 237 -16.11 12.27 16.53
CA ASN A 237 -16.94 11.46 15.67
C ASN A 237 -16.94 12.04 14.26
N LEU A 238 -16.79 11.14 13.29
CA LEU A 238 -16.80 11.46 11.87
C LEU A 238 -18.13 11.07 11.24
N TYR A 239 -18.78 12.01 10.55
CA TYR A 239 -19.89 11.70 9.66
C TYR A 239 -19.40 11.77 8.21
N SER A 240 -19.21 10.61 7.58
CA SER A 240 -18.80 10.50 6.18
C SER A 240 -19.98 10.18 5.29
N ARG A 241 -20.00 10.78 4.09
CA ARG A 241 -20.89 10.36 2.99
C ARG A 241 -20.14 9.45 2.02
N GLU A 242 -20.85 8.99 0.98
CA GLU A 242 -20.22 8.26 -0.12
C GLU A 242 -19.02 9.04 -0.70
N PRO A 243 -17.97 8.34 -1.18
CA PRO A 243 -16.81 9.00 -1.75
C PRO A 243 -17.22 9.95 -2.89
N ALA A 244 -16.75 11.19 -2.82
CA ALA A 244 -16.93 12.14 -3.92
C ALA A 244 -16.16 11.70 -5.16
N LEU A 245 -15.03 11.02 -4.96
CA LEU A 245 -14.24 10.42 -6.04
C LEU A 245 -13.82 9.01 -5.63
N ARG A 246 -13.95 8.08 -6.58
CA ARG A 246 -13.42 6.72 -6.46
C ARG A 246 -12.76 6.33 -7.78
N LYS A 247 -11.52 5.84 -7.71
CA LYS A 247 -10.78 5.33 -8.87
C LYS A 247 -10.20 3.96 -8.55
N ILE A 248 -10.53 2.98 -9.39
CA ILE A 248 -10.02 1.62 -9.27
C ILE A 248 -8.63 1.50 -9.90
N HIS A 249 -7.80 0.60 -9.37
CA HIS A 249 -6.44 0.32 -9.81
C HIS A 249 -6.38 -0.56 -11.06
N SER A 250 -7.15 -0.22 -12.08
CA SER A 250 -7.22 -0.97 -13.33
C SER A 250 -6.42 -0.27 -14.43
N GLY A 251 -5.52 -1.00 -15.06
CA GLY A 251 -4.78 -0.60 -16.25
C GLY A 251 -4.94 -1.59 -17.39
N GLU A 252 -4.02 -1.50 -18.35
CA GLU A 252 -3.92 -2.45 -19.46
C GLU A 252 -3.23 -3.75 -19.03
N LYS A 253 -3.41 -4.80 -19.84
CA LYS A 253 -2.78 -6.10 -19.57
C LYS A 253 -1.28 -6.00 -19.81
N LEU A 254 -0.48 -6.39 -18.83
CA LEU A 254 0.98 -6.35 -18.94
C LEU A 254 1.55 -7.66 -19.49
N ASP A 255 2.63 -7.51 -20.25
CA ASP A 255 3.48 -8.61 -20.66
C ASP A 255 4.40 -9.07 -19.54
N SER A 256 4.91 -10.28 -19.66
CA SER A 256 5.82 -10.84 -18.67
C SER A 256 7.14 -10.08 -18.69
N GLY A 257 7.62 -9.71 -17.50
CA GLY A 257 8.81 -8.88 -17.37
C GLY A 257 8.95 -8.26 -15.99
N ILE A 258 10.00 -7.47 -15.83
CA ILE A 258 10.29 -6.71 -14.62
C ILE A 258 10.11 -5.24 -14.95
N PHE A 259 9.23 -4.57 -14.21
CA PHE A 259 8.92 -3.16 -14.38
C PHE A 259 9.62 -2.38 -13.27
N SER A 260 10.64 -1.61 -13.66
CA SER A 260 11.44 -0.78 -12.77
C SER A 260 10.71 0.52 -12.40
N ALA A 261 11.34 1.36 -11.57
CA ALA A 261 10.80 2.68 -11.21
C ALA A 261 10.47 3.55 -12.44
N ASP A 262 11.32 3.51 -13.47
CA ASP A 262 11.15 4.31 -14.69
C ASP A 262 9.94 3.84 -15.51
N THR A 263 9.76 2.53 -15.67
CA THR A 263 8.60 2.00 -16.39
C THR A 263 7.30 2.31 -15.65
N ARG A 264 7.33 2.22 -14.31
CA ARG A 264 6.20 2.63 -13.47
C ARG A 264 5.94 4.13 -13.58
N GLN A 265 6.96 4.97 -13.67
CA GLN A 265 6.80 6.42 -13.89
C GLN A 265 6.17 6.71 -15.25
N ALA A 266 6.64 6.08 -16.32
CA ALA A 266 6.04 6.24 -17.64
C ALA A 266 4.56 5.83 -17.65
N GLN A 267 4.21 4.74 -16.97
CA GLN A 267 2.82 4.36 -16.75
C GLN A 267 2.07 5.42 -15.92
N ARG A 268 2.65 6.04 -14.89
CA ARG A 268 1.99 7.13 -14.16
C ARG A 268 1.72 8.34 -15.06
N ASP A 269 2.70 8.77 -15.83
CA ASP A 269 2.62 9.94 -16.70
C ASP A 269 1.57 9.77 -17.79
N LEU A 270 1.49 8.58 -18.38
CA LEU A 270 0.44 8.23 -19.34
C LEU A 270 -0.94 8.42 -18.70
N TRP A 271 -1.11 8.01 -17.45
CA TRP A 271 -2.40 8.09 -16.76
C TRP A 271 -2.83 9.54 -16.51
N GLN A 272 -1.90 10.38 -16.06
CA GLN A 272 -2.19 11.79 -15.81
C GLN A 272 -2.60 12.53 -17.08
N LYS A 273 -2.15 12.04 -18.24
CA LYS A 273 -2.47 12.56 -19.57
C LYS A 273 -3.70 11.90 -20.21
N GLU A 274 -4.21 10.79 -19.65
CA GLU A 274 -5.48 10.20 -20.08
C GLU A 274 -6.62 11.18 -19.71
N VAL A 275 -6.94 12.08 -20.64
CA VAL A 275 -8.14 12.91 -20.58
C VAL A 275 -9.33 11.98 -20.79
N ARG A 276 -10.15 11.82 -19.75
CA ARG A 276 -11.50 11.27 -19.88
C ARG A 276 -12.51 12.34 -19.54
#